data_AF-A0AAV9EW92-F1
#
_entry.id   AF-A0AAV9EW92-F1
#
_cell.length_a   1.000
_cell.length_b   1.000
_cell.length_c   1.000
_cell.angle_alpha   90.00
_cell.angle_beta   90.00
_cell.angle_gamma   90.00
#
_symmetry.space_group_name_H-M   'P 1'
#
loop_
_entity.id
_entity.type
_entity.pdbx_description
1 polymer ?
#
loop_
_entity_poly.entity_id
_entity_poly.type
_entity_poly.pdbx_seq_one_letter_code
_entity_poly.pdbx_strand_id
1 'polypeptide(L)'
;MRQMDKASVLGDAITYIRQLQEKMKVLEEQRMKKGYESVVFVKKSQLLSMEDDKMALSDQENVALPEIEARLSDKNVLIRIHCEKLKGVMVKALAEIENLHLTVINTAVVPFGTSVFDITVVAQMDEEFSMTVKDLVKGLYLAFSQFM
;
A
#
# COMPACT_ATOMS: atom_id res chain seq x y z
N MET A 1 -51.17 25.90 -24.59
CA MET A 1 -49.98 26.03 -23.72
C MET A 1 -50.30 25.27 -22.43
N ARG A 2 -49.53 24.22 -22.07
CA ARG A 2 -49.70 23.53 -20.78
C ARG A 2 -49.33 24.52 -19.68
N GLN A 3 -50.28 24.94 -18.85
CA GLN A 3 -49.95 25.62 -17.60
C GLN A 3 -49.23 24.60 -16.72
N MET A 4 -47.96 24.82 -16.42
CA MET A 4 -47.25 24.05 -15.41
C MET A 4 -47.79 24.50 -14.05
N ASP A 5 -48.55 23.62 -13.40
CA ASP A 5 -49.03 23.86 -12.05
C ASP A 5 -47.84 24.05 -11.11
N LYS A 6 -47.84 25.15 -10.37
CA LYS A 6 -46.76 25.51 -9.42
C LYS A 6 -46.53 24.42 -8.36
N ALA A 7 -47.58 23.66 -8.04
CA ALA A 7 -47.51 22.50 -7.17
C ALA A 7 -46.76 21.31 -7.79
N SER A 8 -46.84 21.12 -9.11
CA SER A 8 -46.12 20.06 -9.84
C SER A 8 -44.61 20.33 -9.83
N VAL A 9 -44.19 21.58 -10.06
CA VAL A 9 -42.76 21.95 -10.05
C VAL A 9 -42.14 21.75 -8.67
N LEU A 10 -42.88 22.05 -7.60
CA LEU A 10 -42.42 21.81 -6.23
C LEU A 10 -42.32 20.31 -5.92
N GLY A 11 -43.28 19.50 -6.36
CA GLY A 11 -43.27 18.05 -6.20
C GLY A 11 -42.11 17.38 -6.95
N ASP A 12 -41.80 17.86 -8.15
CA ASP A 12 -40.66 17.38 -8.94
C ASP A 12 -39.33 17.74 -8.28
N ALA A 13 -39.21 18.96 -7.72
CA ALA A 13 -38.02 19.39 -7.00
C ALA A 13 -37.75 18.54 -5.75
N ILE A 14 -38.78 18.21 -4.97
CA ILE A 14 -38.69 17.33 -3.79
C ILE A 14 -38.26 15.92 -4.23
N THR A 15 -38.85 15.40 -5.30
CA THR A 15 -38.51 14.09 -5.86
C THR A 15 -37.05 14.04 -6.31
N TYR A 16 -36.58 15.09 -6.99
CA TYR A 16 -35.20 15.19 -7.46
C TYR A 16 -34.19 15.27 -6.30
N ILE A 17 -34.49 16.03 -5.25
CA ILE A 17 -33.65 16.10 -4.05
C ILE A 17 -33.54 14.73 -3.38
N ARG A 18 -34.65 13.98 -3.27
CA ARG A 18 -34.65 12.64 -2.70
C ARG A 18 -33.82 11.65 -3.53
N GLN A 19 -33.91 11.72 -4.86
CA GLN A 19 -33.06 10.90 -5.74
C GLN A 19 -31.57 11.25 -5.61
N LEU A 20 -31.23 12.53 -5.44
CA LEU A 20 -29.86 12.95 -5.20
C LEU A 20 -29.32 12.45 -3.86
N GLN A 21 -30.14 12.52 -2.80
CA GLN A 21 -29.77 11.99 -1.47
C GLN A 21 -29.53 10.48 -1.51
N GLU A 22 -30.35 9.73 -2.23
CA GLU A 22 -30.21 8.28 -2.36
C GLU A 22 -28.95 7.92 -3.16
N LYS A 23 -28.65 8.66 -4.24
CA LYS A 23 -27.39 8.52 -4.98
C LYS A 23 -26.17 8.85 -4.13
N MET A 24 -26.22 9.93 -3.32
CA MET A 24 -25.13 10.27 -2.40
C MET A 24 -24.88 9.16 -1.39
N LYS A 25 -25.94 8.61 -0.79
CA LYS A 25 -25.82 7.52 0.18
C LYS A 25 -25.17 6.28 -0.41
N VAL A 26 -25.57 5.86 -1.61
CA VAL A 26 -24.96 4.71 -2.30
C VAL A 26 -23.47 4.97 -2.60
N LEU A 27 -23.12 6.19 -3.03
CA LEU A 27 -21.73 6.57 -3.30
C LEU A 27 -20.87 6.63 -2.03
N GLU A 28 -21.43 7.11 -0.91
CA GLU A 28 -20.74 7.11 0.39
C GLU A 28 -20.54 5.70 0.93
N GLU A 29 -21.54 4.82 0.84
CA GLU A 29 -21.43 3.41 1.23
C GLU A 29 -20.39 2.66 0.38
N GLN A 30 -20.32 2.95 -0.92
CA GLN A 30 -19.26 2.43 -1.80
C GLN A 30 -17.87 2.95 -1.40
N ARG A 31 -17.77 4.20 -0.97
CA ARG A 31 -16.51 4.81 -0.53
C ARG A 31 -16.04 4.26 0.82
N MET A 32 -16.95 3.98 1.76
CA MET A 32 -16.62 3.36 3.04
C MET A 32 -16.16 1.92 2.89
N LYS A 33 -16.71 1.16 1.93
CA LYS A 33 -16.20 -0.18 1.57
C LYS A 33 -14.85 -0.17 0.87
N LYS A 34 -14.48 0.97 0.27
CA LYS A 34 -13.21 1.24 -0.41
C LYS A 34 -12.25 2.03 0.50
N GLY A 35 -12.44 1.87 1.82
CA GLY A 35 -11.66 2.54 2.84
C GLY A 35 -10.22 2.02 2.82
N TYR A 36 -9.28 2.91 2.58
CA TYR A 36 -7.84 2.73 2.73
C TYR A 36 -7.50 2.03 4.05
N GLU A 37 -7.38 0.71 4.03
CA GLU A 37 -7.09 -0.09 5.21
C GLU A 37 -5.58 -0.28 5.34
N SER A 38 -5.03 0.40 6.34
CA SER A 38 -3.69 0.21 6.90
C SER A 38 -2.54 0.84 6.10
N VAL A 39 -2.18 2.07 6.50
CA VAL A 39 -0.86 2.64 6.24
C VAL A 39 0.01 2.30 7.44
N VAL A 40 0.90 1.33 7.29
CA VAL A 40 1.97 1.08 8.27
C VAL A 40 3.24 1.74 7.74
N PHE A 41 3.69 2.76 8.45
CA PHE A 41 4.96 3.42 8.20
C PHE A 41 5.99 2.79 9.15
N VAL A 42 6.96 2.04 8.63
CA VAL A 42 8.08 1.54 9.46
C VAL A 42 9.31 2.38 9.13
N LYS A 43 9.57 3.38 9.98
CA LYS A 43 10.88 4.05 10.00
C LYS A 43 11.84 3.23 10.86
N LYS A 44 13.14 3.22 10.51
CA LYS A 44 14.23 2.54 11.25
C LYS A 44 14.15 2.70 12.78
N SER A 45 13.70 3.84 13.28
CA SER A 45 13.62 4.12 14.73
C SER A 45 12.45 3.42 15.46
N GLN A 46 11.45 2.88 14.77
CA GLN A 46 10.27 2.28 15.40
C GLN A 46 10.36 0.77 15.61
N LEU A 47 11.29 0.07 14.95
CA LEU A 47 11.56 -1.35 15.23
C LEU A 47 12.36 -1.55 16.53
N LEU A 48 13.03 -0.52 17.04
CA LEU A 48 13.80 -0.58 18.29
C LEU A 48 12.95 -0.43 19.55
N SER A 49 11.62 -0.22 19.43
CA SER A 49 10.75 0.11 20.57
C SER A 49 9.59 -0.87 20.77
N MET A 50 9.49 -1.95 19.97
CA MET A 50 8.48 -2.98 20.19
C MET A 50 9.17 -4.32 20.45
N GLU A 51 9.17 -4.65 21.73
CA GLU A 51 9.44 -5.94 22.36
C GLU A 51 10.88 -6.18 22.83
N ASP A 52 10.93 -6.40 24.14
CA ASP A 52 12.02 -6.59 25.10
C ASP A 52 12.74 -7.94 24.91
N ASP A 53 12.93 -8.37 23.66
CA ASP A 53 13.73 -9.54 23.34
C ASP A 53 14.92 -9.11 22.49
N LYS A 54 16.07 -9.07 23.16
CA LYS A 54 17.39 -8.87 22.56
C LYS A 54 17.66 -9.94 21.50
N MET A 55 17.17 -9.76 20.28
CA MET A 55 17.99 -10.11 19.13
C MET A 55 19.08 -9.06 19.06
N ALA A 56 20.21 -9.40 19.70
CA ALA A 56 21.48 -8.74 19.47
C ALA A 56 21.80 -8.85 17.98
N LEU A 57 21.34 -7.87 17.19
CA LEU A 57 22.04 -7.46 16.00
C LEU A 57 23.35 -6.87 16.53
N SER A 58 24.32 -7.77 16.62
CA SER A 58 25.69 -7.45 16.98
C SER A 58 26.15 -6.24 16.18
N ASP A 59 26.86 -5.39 16.89
CA ASP A 59 27.56 -4.18 16.49
C ASP A 59 28.60 -4.46 15.38
N GLN A 60 28.15 -5.01 14.25
CA GLN A 60 28.98 -5.38 13.12
C GLN A 60 28.41 -4.76 11.83
N GLU A 61 29.08 -3.68 11.46
CA GLU A 61 29.20 -3.14 10.12
C GLU A 61 27.99 -2.34 9.60
N ASN A 62 28.31 -1.18 9.02
CA ASN A 62 27.40 -0.27 8.34
C ASN A 62 26.79 -0.92 7.08
N VAL A 63 25.96 -1.95 7.23
CA VAL A 63 25.20 -2.49 6.11
C VAL A 63 24.02 -1.55 5.87
N ALA A 64 24.01 -0.89 4.71
CA ALA A 64 22.98 0.05 4.30
C ALA A 64 21.66 -0.69 4.00
N LEU A 65 20.94 -1.09 5.06
CA LEU A 65 19.65 -1.75 4.95
C LEU A 65 18.60 -0.81 4.34
N PRO A 66 17.67 -1.34 3.53
CA PRO A 66 16.76 -0.50 2.76
C PRO A 66 15.62 0.01 3.63
N GLU A 67 15.08 1.18 3.29
CA GLU A 67 13.81 1.64 3.86
C GLU A 67 12.65 1.05 3.05
N ILE A 68 11.73 0.34 3.73
CA ILE A 68 10.60 -0.34 3.10
C ILE A 68 9.28 0.20 3.69
N GLU A 69 8.42 0.70 2.82
CA GLU A 69 7.03 1.03 3.14
C GLU A 69 6.09 0.07 2.42
N ALA A 70 5.04 -0.40 3.10
CA ALA A 70 3.97 -1.17 2.47
C ALA A 70 2.61 -0.59 2.84
N ARG A 71 1.70 -0.57 1.87
CA ARG A 71 0.32 -0.12 2.03
C ARG A 71 -0.60 -1.13 1.35
N LEU A 72 -1.69 -1.48 2.02
CA LEU A 72 -2.71 -2.35 1.46
C LEU A 72 -3.92 -1.49 1.07
N SER A 73 -4.57 -1.87 -0.03
CA SER A 73 -5.81 -1.27 -0.49
C SER A 73 -6.61 -2.30 -1.26
N ASP A 74 -7.76 -2.70 -0.71
CA ASP A 74 -8.59 -3.76 -1.26
C ASP A 74 -7.78 -5.07 -1.45
N LYS A 75 -7.54 -5.46 -2.71
CA LYS A 75 -6.73 -6.62 -3.10
C LYS A 75 -5.32 -6.24 -3.57
N ASN A 76 -4.96 -4.97 -3.50
CA ASN A 76 -3.68 -4.47 -3.98
C ASN A 76 -2.75 -4.13 -2.82
N VAL A 77 -1.46 -4.32 -3.06
CA VAL A 77 -0.35 -3.96 -2.18
C VAL A 77 0.53 -2.98 -2.92
N LEU A 78 0.82 -1.85 -2.31
CA LEU A 78 1.82 -0.89 -2.76
C LEU A 78 3.04 -1.00 -1.86
N ILE A 79 4.19 -1.33 -2.43
CA ILE A 79 5.45 -1.49 -1.73
C ILE A 79 6.42 -0.44 -2.27
N ARG A 80 7.05 0.33 -1.39
CA ARG A 80 8.09 1.30 -1.74
C ARG A 80 9.37 0.91 -1.04
N ILE A 81 10.46 0.84 -1.79
CA ILE A 81 11.75 0.35 -1.32
C ILE A 81 12.79 1.39 -1.73
N HIS A 82 13.45 1.98 -0.75
CA HIS A 82 14.63 2.81 -0.97
C HIS A 82 15.87 2.01 -0.62
N CYS A 83 16.71 1.71 -1.61
CA CYS A 83 17.92 0.92 -1.43
C CYS A 83 19.09 1.49 -2.22
N GLU A 84 20.31 1.10 -1.85
CA GLU A 84 21.48 1.42 -2.66
C GLU A 84 21.45 0.67 -4.00
N LYS A 85 22.13 1.25 -5.00
CA LYS A 85 22.24 0.70 -6.34
C LYS A 85 23.18 -0.51 -6.33
N LEU A 86 22.61 -1.68 -6.09
CA LEU A 86 23.30 -2.96 -6.19
C LEU A 86 22.88 -3.73 -7.45
N LYS A 87 23.85 -4.38 -8.11
CA LYS A 87 23.59 -5.11 -9.35
C LYS A 87 22.63 -6.27 -9.08
N GLY A 88 21.49 -6.27 -9.78
CA GLY A 88 20.48 -7.33 -9.65
C GLY A 88 19.55 -7.19 -8.44
N VAL A 89 19.65 -6.11 -7.66
CA VAL A 89 18.77 -5.86 -6.50
C VAL A 89 17.28 -5.87 -6.87
N MET A 90 16.94 -5.31 -8.03
CA MET A 90 15.57 -5.27 -8.54
C MET A 90 15.01 -6.67 -8.79
N VAL A 91 15.79 -7.54 -9.43
CA VAL A 91 15.34 -8.91 -9.76
C VAL A 91 15.12 -9.72 -8.48
N LYS A 92 16.03 -9.58 -7.51
CA LYS A 92 15.88 -10.22 -6.20
C LYS A 92 14.67 -9.68 -5.45
N ALA A 93 14.48 -8.37 -5.42
CA ALA A 93 13.33 -7.74 -4.77
C ALA A 93 12.00 -8.26 -5.31
N LEU A 94 11.86 -8.34 -6.64
CA LEU A 94 10.64 -8.85 -7.27
C LEU A 94 10.42 -10.34 -6.99
N ALA A 95 11.47 -11.17 -7.05
CA ALA A 95 11.37 -12.58 -6.71
C ALA A 95 10.90 -12.80 -5.26
N GLU A 96 11.41 -12.01 -4.31
CA GLU A 96 10.99 -12.09 -2.91
C GLU A 96 9.54 -11.62 -2.71
N ILE A 97 9.08 -10.64 -3.48
CA ILE A 97 7.67 -10.22 -3.46
C ILE A 97 6.77 -11.35 -3.99
N GLU A 98 7.16 -12.00 -5.09
CA GLU A 98 6.42 -13.14 -5.65
C GLU A 98 6.39 -14.35 -4.69
N ASN A 99 7.48 -14.61 -3.95
CA ASN A 99 7.54 -15.66 -2.93
C ASN A 99 6.55 -15.44 -1.77
N LEU A 100 6.06 -14.22 -1.58
CA LEU A 100 5.11 -13.86 -0.52
C LEU A 100 3.65 -14.01 -0.98
N HIS A 101 3.38 -14.75 -2.06
CA HIS A 101 2.03 -14.93 -2.63
C HIS A 101 1.40 -13.60 -3.09
N LEU A 102 2.23 -12.77 -3.73
CA LEU A 102 1.83 -11.52 -4.33
C LEU A 102 2.12 -11.54 -5.83
N THR A 103 1.12 -11.31 -6.66
CA THR A 103 1.28 -11.17 -8.10
C THR A 103 1.68 -9.75 -8.45
N VAL A 104 2.88 -9.53 -9.02
CA VAL A 104 3.35 -8.20 -9.42
C VAL A 104 2.55 -7.68 -10.62
N ILE A 105 1.85 -6.55 -10.46
CA ILE A 105 1.08 -5.89 -11.52
C ILE A 105 1.94 -4.83 -12.22
N ASN A 106 2.64 -4.01 -11.43
CA ASN A 106 3.42 -2.89 -11.94
C ASN A 106 4.67 -2.69 -11.10
N THR A 107 5.74 -2.25 -11.74
CA THR A 107 6.98 -1.87 -11.09
C THR A 107 7.50 -0.60 -11.72
N ALA A 108 7.81 0.39 -10.89
CA ALA A 108 8.48 1.62 -11.28
C ALA A 108 9.79 1.73 -10.50
N VAL A 109 10.87 2.07 -11.19
CA VAL A 109 12.18 2.27 -10.59
C VAL A 109 12.66 3.66 -10.94
N VAL A 110 12.91 4.47 -9.92
CA VAL A 110 13.44 5.81 -10.05
C VAL A 110 14.85 5.82 -9.49
N PRO A 111 15.90 5.97 -10.33
CA PRO A 111 17.24 6.24 -9.82
C PRO A 111 17.27 7.63 -9.19
N PHE A 112 17.81 7.72 -7.98
CA PHE A 112 18.00 8.98 -7.26
C PHE A 112 19.48 9.18 -6.91
N GLY A 113 20.03 10.33 -7.30
CA GLY A 113 21.46 10.62 -7.12
C GLY A 113 22.37 9.64 -7.87
N THR A 114 23.55 9.37 -7.29
CA THR A 114 24.57 8.53 -7.92
C THR A 114 24.46 7.05 -7.58
N SER A 115 23.80 6.71 -6.46
CA SER A 115 23.89 5.37 -5.86
C SER A 115 22.62 4.86 -5.20
N VAL A 116 21.44 5.46 -5.44
CA VAL A 116 20.18 5.05 -4.79
C VAL A 116 19.10 4.71 -5.83
N PHE A 117 18.29 3.70 -5.52
CA PHE A 117 17.04 3.40 -6.22
C PHE A 117 15.84 3.59 -5.29
N ASP A 118 14.81 4.26 -5.79
CA ASP A 118 13.45 4.22 -5.25
C ASP A 118 12.63 3.27 -6.14
N ILE A 119 12.31 2.10 -5.60
CA ILE A 119 11.55 1.06 -6.28
C ILE A 119 10.13 1.09 -5.71
N THR A 120 9.16 1.31 -6.58
CA THR A 120 7.73 1.23 -6.25
C THR A 120 7.13 0.03 -6.97
N VAL A 121 6.60 -0.92 -6.22
CA VAL A 121 5.92 -2.11 -6.72
C VAL A 121 4.45 -2.05 -6.36
N VAL A 122 3.59 -2.30 -7.34
CA VAL A 122 2.16 -2.57 -7.13
C VAL A 122 1.94 -4.05 -7.41
N ALA A 123 1.44 -4.76 -6.42
CA ALA A 123 1.13 -6.18 -6.51
C ALA A 123 -0.31 -6.46 -6.09
N GLN A 124 -0.84 -7.61 -6.50
CA GLN A 124 -2.14 -8.12 -6.10
C GLN A 124 -1.95 -9.25 -5.09
N MET A 125 -2.79 -9.30 -4.07
CA MET A 125 -2.83 -10.42 -3.12
C MET A 125 -3.48 -11.63 -3.80
N ASP A 126 -2.77 -12.76 -3.77
CA ASP A 126 -3.31 -14.04 -4.21
C ASP A 126 -4.28 -14.61 -3.16
N GLU A 127 -5.04 -15.64 -3.51
CA GLU A 127 -6.03 -16.24 -2.59
C GLU A 127 -5.39 -16.87 -1.34
N GLU A 128 -4.10 -17.24 -1.42
CA GLU A 128 -3.32 -17.77 -0.29
C GLU A 128 -2.64 -16.69 0.57
N PHE A 129 -2.73 -15.41 0.22
CA PHE A 129 -2.13 -14.33 0.99
C PHE A 129 -2.84 -14.16 2.35
N SER A 130 -2.13 -14.48 3.43
CA SER A 130 -2.67 -14.45 4.80
C SER A 130 -1.85 -13.57 5.77
N MET A 131 -0.80 -12.91 5.28
CA MET A 131 0.15 -12.17 6.12
C MET A 131 -0.35 -10.75 6.45
N THR A 132 0.04 -10.22 7.62
CA THR A 132 -0.22 -8.81 7.94
C THR A 132 0.79 -7.88 7.25
N VAL A 133 0.46 -6.59 7.14
CA VAL A 133 1.39 -5.57 6.59
C VAL A 133 2.73 -5.54 7.33
N LYS A 134 2.71 -5.76 8.66
CA LYS A 134 3.91 -5.79 9.49
C LYS A 134 4.80 -6.99 9.15
N ASP A 135 4.18 -8.15 8.92
CA ASP A 135 4.88 -9.37 8.56
C ASP A 135 5.43 -9.31 7.14
N LEU A 136 4.70 -8.67 6.21
CA LEU A 136 5.17 -8.37 4.86
C LEU A 136 6.44 -7.52 4.89
N VAL A 137 6.42 -6.39 5.62
CA VAL A 137 7.58 -5.50 5.73
C VAL A 137 8.76 -6.21 6.40
N LYS A 138 8.52 -6.99 7.47
CA LYS A 138 9.56 -7.79 8.11
C LYS A 138 10.15 -8.85 7.17
N GLY A 139 9.31 -9.56 6.42
CA GLY A 139 9.74 -10.59 5.47
C GLY A 139 10.63 -10.01 4.38
N LEU A 140 10.20 -8.89 3.78
CA LEU A 140 11.01 -8.17 2.81
C LEU A 140 12.32 -7.69 3.43
N TYR A 141 12.28 -7.10 4.62
CA TYR A 141 13.50 -6.62 5.29
C TYR A 141 14.52 -7.75 5.53
N LEU A 142 14.05 -8.91 6.00
CA LEU A 142 14.88 -10.10 6.19
C LEU A 142 15.45 -10.59 4.85
N ALA A 143 14.65 -10.61 3.80
CA ALA A 143 15.13 -11.01 2.48
C ALA A 143 16.22 -10.07 1.96
N PHE A 144 16.02 -8.75 2.05
CA PHE A 144 17.01 -7.75 1.66
C PHE A 144 18.32 -7.86 2.47
N SER A 145 18.25 -8.22 3.75
CA SER A 145 19.45 -8.45 4.58
C SER A 145 20.29 -9.66 4.15
N GLN A 146 19.75 -10.57 3.33
CA GLN A 146 20.47 -11.75 2.84
C GLN A 146 21.27 -11.45 1.56
N PHE A 147 20.94 -10.38 0.83
CA PHE A 147 21.52 -10.13 -0.49
C PHE A 147 22.05 -8.71 -0.73
N MET A 148 21.98 -7.84 0.26
CA MET A 148 22.73 -6.57 0.33
C MET A 148 23.82 -6.67 1.39
#